data_AF-A0A4Y1YNL8-F1
#
_entry.id   AF-A0A4Y1YNL8-F1
#
_cell.length_a   1.000
_cell.length_b   1.000
_cell.length_c   1.000
_cell.angle_alpha   90.00
_cell.angle_beta   90.00
_cell.angle_gamma   90.00
#
_symmetry.space_group_name_H-M   'P 1'
#
loop_
_entity.id
_entity.type
_entity.pdbx_description
1 polymer ?
#
loop_
_entity_poly.entity_id
_entity_poly.type
_entity_poly.pdbx_seq_one_letter_code
_entity_poly.pdbx_strand_id
1 'polypeptide(L)'
;MATFTRMLTFAILFWDGIVMADGNHHAASDIDQEKLGKVHFPVSCSSAAQTQFDKALAMLHSFWYDKAEKAFQQVISTDPNCAMGYWGIAMSLYQQLWATTPTVEEVQRASDALAQVQPAMIKTAREKAYLDAIAIIYPPADSP
;
A
#
# COMPACT_ATOMS: atom_id res chain seq x y z
N MET A 1 -38.89 42.06 56.45
CA MET A 1 -38.84 43.40 55.81
C MET A 1 -37.46 43.51 55.16
N ALA A 2 -37.41 43.55 53.82
CA ALA A 2 -36.29 43.82 52.88
C ALA A 2 -34.91 43.16 53.17
N THR A 3 -34.22 42.53 52.22
CA THR A 3 -33.76 43.17 50.98
C THR A 3 -33.50 42.12 49.88
N PHE A 4 -34.08 42.37 48.71
CA PHE A 4 -33.75 41.74 47.44
C PHE A 4 -32.66 42.60 46.79
N THR A 5 -31.47 42.05 46.53
CA THR A 5 -30.49 42.70 45.64
C THR A 5 -30.01 41.70 44.60
N ARG A 6 -30.29 42.07 43.36
CA ARG A 6 -29.98 41.41 42.09
C ARG A 6 -28.46 41.21 41.90
N MET A 7 -28.08 40.10 41.29
CA MET A 7 -27.01 40.13 40.28
C MET A 7 -27.24 39.02 39.26
N LEU A 8 -27.53 39.45 38.03
CA LEU A 8 -27.48 38.67 36.81
C LEU A 8 -26.00 38.52 36.43
N THR A 9 -25.51 37.29 36.24
CA THR A 9 -24.33 37.08 35.41
C THR A 9 -24.37 35.72 34.73
N PHE A 10 -24.37 35.77 33.40
CA PHE A 10 -24.18 34.69 32.44
C PHE A 10 -22.85 33.95 32.68
N ALA A 11 -22.84 32.63 32.53
CA ALA A 11 -21.82 31.89 31.77
C ALA A 11 -22.24 30.43 31.64
N ILE A 12 -22.89 30.14 30.52
CA ILE A 12 -23.00 28.80 29.94
C ILE A 12 -21.59 28.38 29.49
N LEU A 13 -21.33 27.08 29.45
CA LEU A 13 -20.23 26.37 28.76
C LEU A 13 -19.00 26.05 29.63
N PHE A 14 -19.10 24.96 30.40
CA PHE A 14 -17.99 24.01 30.52
C PHE A 14 -18.58 22.58 30.41
N TRP A 15 -19.15 22.31 29.23
CA TRP A 15 -19.21 20.96 28.70
C TRP A 15 -17.85 20.75 28.03
N ASP A 16 -16.84 20.37 28.82
CA ASP A 16 -15.60 19.84 28.26
C ASP A 16 -15.94 18.48 27.64
N GLY A 17 -16.44 18.56 26.42
CA GLY A 17 -16.51 17.43 25.52
C GLY A 17 -15.08 17.05 25.27
N ILE A 18 -14.63 15.96 25.90
CA ILE A 18 -13.49 15.22 25.38
C ILE A 18 -13.91 14.79 23.99
N VAL A 19 -13.52 15.57 22.99
CA VAL A 19 -13.46 15.12 21.61
C VAL A 19 -12.42 14.02 21.61
N MET A 20 -12.87 12.78 21.81
CA MET A 20 -12.11 11.63 21.34
C MET A 20 -12.04 11.82 19.83
N ALA A 21 -10.92 12.33 19.33
CA ALA A 21 -10.59 12.16 17.93
C ALA A 21 -10.58 10.65 17.68
N ASP A 22 -11.50 10.16 16.85
CA ASP A 22 -11.54 8.76 16.44
C ASP A 22 -10.32 8.48 15.54
N GLY A 23 -9.16 8.30 16.18
CA GLY A 23 -7.89 7.99 15.52
C GLY A 23 -7.82 6.55 15.01
N ASN A 24 -8.95 5.85 14.90
CA ASN A 24 -9.02 4.41 14.69
C ASN A 24 -9.66 4.02 13.35
N HIS A 25 -9.47 4.82 12.29
CA HIS A 25 -9.89 4.46 10.92
C HIS A 25 -9.06 3.32 10.28
N HIS A 26 -8.01 2.84 10.94
CA HIS A 26 -7.28 1.63 10.55
C HIS A 26 -7.60 0.45 11.46
N ALA A 27 -8.88 0.25 11.81
CA ALA A 27 -9.29 -1.09 12.20
C ALA A 27 -8.94 -2.03 11.05
N ALA A 28 -8.05 -2.98 11.32
CA ALA A 28 -7.71 -4.05 10.42
C ALA A 28 -8.92 -4.99 10.27
N SER A 29 -10.01 -4.49 9.68
CA SER A 29 -11.01 -5.36 9.09
C SER A 29 -10.30 -6.09 7.96
N ASP A 30 -10.35 -7.41 8.00
CA ASP A 30 -10.07 -8.23 6.84
C ASP A 30 -10.71 -7.57 5.63
N ILE A 31 -9.91 -7.37 4.59
CA ILE A 31 -10.43 -6.88 3.34
C ILE A 31 -11.35 -7.96 2.83
N ASP A 32 -12.64 -7.71 2.96
CA ASP A 32 -13.65 -8.53 2.34
C ASP A 32 -13.42 -8.44 0.83
N GLN A 33 -12.86 -9.51 0.26
CA GLN A 33 -12.58 -9.58 -1.17
C GLN A 33 -13.86 -9.44 -1.99
N GLU A 34 -15.04 -9.64 -1.40
CA GLU A 34 -16.31 -9.34 -2.05
C GLU A 34 -16.48 -7.85 -2.41
N LYS A 35 -15.69 -6.96 -1.79
CA LYS A 35 -15.72 -5.52 -2.08
C LYS A 35 -14.63 -5.03 -3.03
N LEU A 36 -13.59 -5.83 -3.29
CA LEU A 36 -12.59 -5.49 -4.32
C LEU A 36 -13.08 -6.02 -5.67
N GLY A 37 -12.88 -5.24 -6.74
CA GLY A 37 -13.18 -5.69 -8.10
C GLY A 37 -12.37 -6.93 -8.50
N LYS A 38 -12.84 -7.66 -9.52
CA LYS A 38 -12.10 -8.80 -10.07
C LYS A 38 -11.03 -8.31 -11.05
N VAL A 39 -9.80 -8.74 -10.82
CA VAL A 39 -8.66 -8.54 -11.74
C VAL A 39 -8.13 -9.92 -12.12
N HIS A 40 -7.71 -10.06 -13.37
CA HIS A 40 -6.84 -11.16 -13.77
C HIS A 40 -5.70 -10.61 -14.61
N PHE A 41 -4.49 -10.75 -14.11
CA PHE A 41 -3.28 -10.32 -14.77
C PHE A 41 -2.34 -11.52 -14.85
N PRO A 42 -2.22 -12.17 -16.02
CA PRO A 42 -1.46 -13.40 -16.10
C PRO A 42 0.02 -13.18 -15.73
N VAL A 43 0.54 -13.99 -14.83
CA VAL A 43 1.96 -14.02 -14.46
C VAL A 43 2.47 -15.44 -14.59
N SER A 44 3.78 -15.58 -14.76
CA SER A 44 4.46 -16.88 -14.88
C SER A 44 4.68 -17.60 -13.55
N CYS A 45 4.14 -17.04 -12.47
CA CYS A 45 4.21 -17.58 -11.13
C CYS A 45 3.36 -18.86 -11.01
N SER A 46 3.51 -19.58 -9.90
CA SER A 46 2.65 -20.72 -9.56
C SER A 46 1.17 -20.33 -9.53
N SER A 47 0.27 -21.28 -9.71
CA SER A 47 -1.19 -21.02 -9.70
C SER A 47 -1.68 -20.41 -8.38
N ALA A 48 -1.09 -20.82 -7.25
CA ALA A 48 -1.38 -20.24 -5.94
C ALA A 48 -0.91 -18.77 -5.88
N ALA A 49 0.30 -18.49 -6.35
CA ALA A 49 0.85 -17.15 -6.41
C ALA A 49 0.09 -16.24 -7.39
N GLN A 50 -0.40 -16.76 -8.52
CA GLN A 50 -1.26 -16.05 -9.47
C GLN A 50 -2.53 -15.51 -8.78
N THR A 51 -3.19 -16.35 -7.98
CA THR A 51 -4.41 -15.94 -7.26
C THR A 51 -4.12 -14.84 -6.24
N GLN A 52 -2.99 -14.95 -5.53
CA GLN A 52 -2.55 -13.93 -4.58
C GLN A 52 -2.12 -12.64 -5.29
N PHE A 53 -1.46 -12.75 -6.44
CA PHE A 53 -1.02 -11.63 -7.26
C PHE A 53 -2.23 -10.83 -7.76
N ASP A 54 -3.26 -11.49 -8.28
CA ASP A 54 -4.50 -10.84 -8.73
C ASP A 54 -5.16 -10.05 -7.58
N LYS A 55 -5.14 -10.61 -6.36
CA LYS A 55 -5.63 -9.93 -5.15
C LYS A 55 -4.77 -8.71 -4.79
N ALA A 56 -3.45 -8.86 -4.78
CA ALA A 56 -2.51 -7.77 -4.47
C ALA A 56 -2.63 -6.63 -5.49
N LEU A 57 -2.79 -6.97 -6.77
CA LEU A 57 -2.97 -6.01 -7.85
C LEU A 57 -4.32 -5.26 -7.74
N ALA A 58 -5.40 -5.93 -7.34
CA ALA A 58 -6.68 -5.27 -7.06
C ALA A 58 -6.56 -4.26 -5.90
N MET A 59 -5.78 -4.56 -4.86
CA MET A 59 -5.48 -3.62 -3.77
C MET A 59 -4.66 -2.42 -4.27
N LEU A 60 -3.63 -2.67 -5.09
CA LEU A 60 -2.80 -1.63 -5.69
C LEU A 60 -3.64 -0.65 -6.52
N HIS A 61 -4.54 -1.18 -7.36
CA HIS A 61 -5.47 -0.36 -8.16
C HIS A 61 -6.53 0.38 -7.35
N SER A 62 -6.79 -0.07 -6.13
CA SER A 62 -7.69 0.61 -5.18
C SER A 62 -6.96 1.60 -4.27
N PHE A 63 -5.69 1.88 -4.57
CA PHE A 63 -4.82 2.80 -3.82
C PHE A 63 -4.59 2.36 -2.36
N TRP A 64 -4.64 1.06 -2.10
CA TRP A 64 -4.35 0.48 -0.79
C TRP A 64 -2.90 0.01 -0.72
N TYR A 65 -1.97 0.94 -0.94
CA TYR A 65 -0.55 0.66 -1.17
C TYR A 65 0.10 -0.18 -0.06
N ASP A 66 -0.07 0.16 1.22
CA ASP A 66 0.50 -0.62 2.34
C ASP A 66 -0.04 -2.05 2.41
N LYS A 67 -1.31 -2.25 2.05
CA LYS A 67 -1.93 -3.58 1.99
C LYS A 67 -1.45 -4.34 0.75
N ALA A 68 -1.30 -3.65 -0.38
CA ALA A 68 -0.79 -4.20 -1.62
C ALA A 68 0.65 -4.70 -1.45
N GLU A 69 1.53 -3.92 -0.82
CA GLU A 69 2.92 -4.30 -0.54
C GLU A 69 2.97 -5.60 0.26
N LYS A 70 2.22 -5.68 1.36
CA LYS A 70 2.11 -6.90 2.19
C LYS A 70 1.54 -8.09 1.41
N ALA A 71 0.57 -7.84 0.53
CA ALA A 71 0.00 -8.89 -0.31
C ALA A 71 1.02 -9.40 -1.35
N PHE A 72 1.83 -8.53 -1.94
CA PHE A 72 2.93 -8.92 -2.82
C PHE A 72 4.07 -9.63 -2.08
N GLN A 73 4.36 -9.26 -0.83
CA GLN A 73 5.25 -10.04 0.04
C GLN A 73 4.74 -11.47 0.25
N GLN A 74 3.41 -11.66 0.38
CA GLN A 74 2.82 -13.00 0.45
C GLN A 74 2.96 -13.77 -0.88
N VAL A 75 2.86 -13.08 -2.03
CA VAL A 75 3.10 -13.68 -3.35
C VAL A 75 4.50 -14.29 -3.41
N ILE A 76 5.55 -13.52 -3.04
CA ILE A 76 6.93 -14.03 -3.07
C ILE A 76 7.22 -15.05 -1.96
N SER A 77 6.50 -15.02 -0.83
CA SER A 77 6.57 -16.09 0.18
C SER A 77 6.00 -17.40 -0.34
N THR A 78 4.96 -17.34 -1.19
CA THR A 78 4.31 -18.52 -1.79
C THR A 78 5.10 -19.04 -2.98
N ASP A 79 5.65 -18.14 -3.79
CA ASP A 79 6.50 -18.45 -4.93
C ASP A 79 7.70 -17.50 -5.00
N PRO A 80 8.84 -17.87 -4.40
CA PRO A 80 10.05 -17.04 -4.42
C PRO A 80 10.62 -16.80 -5.82
N ASN A 81 10.21 -17.58 -6.83
CA ASN A 81 10.61 -17.40 -8.23
C ASN A 81 9.66 -16.48 -9.01
N CYS A 82 8.59 -15.97 -8.39
CA CYS A 82 7.64 -15.05 -8.99
C CYS A 82 8.24 -13.65 -9.13
N ALA A 83 8.90 -13.38 -10.26
CA ALA A 83 9.50 -12.07 -10.53
C ALA A 83 8.50 -10.91 -10.40
N MET A 84 7.25 -11.14 -10.77
CA MET A 84 6.20 -10.13 -10.67
C MET A 84 5.76 -9.81 -9.24
N GLY A 85 5.98 -10.71 -8.28
CA GLY A 85 5.76 -10.40 -6.86
C GLY A 85 6.70 -9.30 -6.38
N TYR A 86 7.98 -9.37 -6.75
CA TYR A 86 8.97 -8.32 -6.44
C TYR A 86 8.65 -7.01 -7.15
N TRP A 87 8.25 -7.07 -8.42
CA TRP A 87 7.74 -5.89 -9.15
C TRP A 87 6.56 -5.24 -8.41
N GLY A 88 5.64 -6.04 -7.87
CA GLY A 88 4.48 -5.55 -7.12
C GLY A 88 4.84 -4.82 -5.83
N ILE A 89 5.89 -5.28 -5.11
CA ILE A 89 6.42 -4.58 -3.94
C ILE A 89 6.90 -3.18 -4.34
N ALA A 90 7.74 -3.07 -5.37
CA ALA A 90 8.23 -1.78 -5.85
C ALA A 90 7.09 -0.87 -6.34
N MET A 91 6.13 -1.40 -7.08
CA MET A 91 4.95 -0.63 -7.53
C MET A 91 4.09 -0.12 -6.39
N SER A 92 4.01 -0.85 -5.27
CA SER A 92 3.25 -0.43 -4.10
C SER A 92 3.89 0.78 -3.39
N LEU A 93 5.18 1.01 -3.60
CA LEU A 93 5.91 2.15 -3.05
C LEU A 93 5.83 3.39 -3.97
N TYR A 94 5.25 3.25 -5.16
CA TYR A 94 5.11 4.32 -6.14
C TYR A 94 3.71 4.96 -6.09
N GLN A 95 3.57 6.01 -5.27
CA GLN A 95 2.29 6.61 -4.91
C GLN A 95 1.94 7.89 -5.71
N GLN A 96 1.88 7.78 -7.04
CA GLN A 96 1.73 8.94 -7.94
C GLN A 96 0.57 9.90 -7.61
N LEU A 97 -0.57 9.38 -7.15
CA LEU A 97 -1.76 10.21 -6.91
C LEU A 97 -1.63 11.13 -5.70
N TRP A 98 -0.78 10.81 -4.74
CA TRP A 98 -0.66 11.62 -3.51
C TRP A 98 0.34 12.77 -3.63
N ALA A 99 0.91 13.00 -4.81
CA ALA A 99 1.95 14.00 -5.04
C ALA A 99 3.11 13.90 -4.03
N THR A 100 3.32 12.72 -3.45
CA THR A 100 4.41 12.40 -2.54
C THR A 100 5.58 11.86 -3.34
N THR A 101 6.77 12.41 -3.08
CA THR A 101 8.01 11.77 -3.53
C THR A 101 8.30 10.61 -2.60
N PRO A 102 8.62 9.40 -3.12
CA PRO A 102 9.07 8.30 -2.28
C PRO A 102 10.23 8.73 -1.38
N THR A 103 10.16 8.37 -0.10
CA THR A 103 11.23 8.58 0.87
C THR A 103 12.47 7.75 0.49
N VAL A 104 13.63 8.11 1.03
CA VAL A 104 14.87 7.33 0.82
C VAL A 104 14.69 5.86 1.24
N GLU A 105 13.95 5.63 2.32
CA GLU A 105 13.67 4.28 2.82
C GLU A 105 12.76 3.49 1.89
N GLU A 106 11.73 4.13 1.30
CA GLU A 106 10.87 3.51 0.30
C GLU A 106 11.63 3.21 -1.00
N VAL A 107 12.49 4.12 -1.44
CA VAL A 107 13.37 3.89 -2.59
C VAL A 107 14.28 2.69 -2.32
N GLN A 108 14.91 2.62 -1.14
CA GLN A 108 15.77 1.49 -0.79
C GLN A 108 15.00 0.18 -0.77
N ARG A 109 13.80 0.13 -0.17
CA ARG A 109 12.97 -1.10 -0.17
C ARG A 109 12.56 -1.53 -1.58
N ALA A 110 12.20 -0.59 -2.45
CA ALA A 110 11.89 -0.88 -3.84
C ALA A 110 13.11 -1.47 -4.58
N SER A 111 14.28 -0.82 -4.44
CA SER A 111 15.54 -1.29 -5.01
C SER A 111 15.95 -2.66 -4.48
N ASP A 112 15.82 -2.91 -3.17
CA ASP A 112 16.11 -4.20 -2.54
C ASP A 112 15.22 -5.32 -3.08
N ALA A 113 13.92 -5.05 -3.25
CA ALA A 113 12.99 -6.01 -3.83
C ALA A 113 13.36 -6.34 -5.28
N LEU A 114 13.64 -5.32 -6.10
CA LEU A 114 14.00 -5.51 -7.52
C LEU A 114 15.35 -6.24 -7.68
N ALA A 115 16.31 -6.01 -6.76
CA ALA A 115 17.60 -6.69 -6.77
C ALA A 115 17.50 -8.21 -6.54
N GLN A 116 16.39 -8.71 -5.97
CA GLN A 116 16.15 -10.15 -5.83
C GLN A 116 15.75 -10.83 -7.15
N VAL A 117 15.36 -10.06 -8.17
CA VAL A 117 14.88 -10.62 -9.44
C VAL A 117 16.06 -11.06 -10.30
N GLN A 118 16.25 -12.38 -10.39
CA GLN A 118 17.28 -12.98 -11.25
C GLN A 118 16.75 -13.18 -12.68
N PRO A 119 17.62 -13.13 -13.72
CA PRO A 119 17.20 -13.34 -15.11
C PRO A 119 16.43 -14.66 -15.34
N ALA A 120 16.79 -15.72 -14.61
CA ALA A 120 16.12 -17.02 -14.70
C ALA A 120 14.67 -17.01 -14.19
N MET A 121 14.27 -16.03 -13.38
CA MET A 121 12.90 -15.88 -12.88
C MET A 121 11.98 -15.22 -13.91
N ILE A 122 12.53 -14.49 -14.89
CA ILE A 122 11.76 -13.76 -15.90
C ILE A 122 11.39 -14.73 -17.02
N LYS A 123 10.13 -15.19 -17.05
CA LYS A 123 9.70 -16.24 -18.00
C LYS A 123 9.08 -15.70 -19.28
N THR A 124 8.63 -14.45 -19.27
CA THR A 124 7.95 -13.86 -20.42
C THR A 124 8.54 -12.49 -20.79
N ALA A 125 8.45 -12.15 -22.08
CA ALA A 125 8.84 -10.82 -22.56
C ALA A 125 7.99 -9.71 -21.92
N ARG A 126 6.72 -9.98 -21.59
CA ARG A 126 5.84 -9.02 -20.93
C ARG A 126 6.31 -8.68 -19.53
N GLU A 127 6.64 -9.69 -18.72
CA GLU A 127 7.15 -9.47 -17.36
C GLU A 127 8.48 -8.74 -17.38
N LYS A 128 9.37 -9.08 -18.34
CA LYS A 128 10.60 -8.32 -18.55
C LYS A 128 10.31 -6.84 -18.79
N ALA A 129 9.35 -6.52 -19.66
CA ALA A 129 9.00 -5.13 -19.95
C ALA A 129 8.47 -4.37 -18.72
N TYR A 130 7.70 -5.02 -17.85
CA TYR A 130 7.25 -4.41 -16.58
C TYR A 130 8.40 -4.16 -15.60
N LEU A 131 9.35 -5.10 -15.51
CA LEU A 131 10.55 -4.96 -14.68
C LEU A 131 11.47 -3.85 -15.22
N ASP A 132 11.68 -3.79 -16.54
CA ASP A 132 12.44 -2.74 -17.17
C ASP A 132 11.79 -1.36 -16.94
N ALA A 133 10.45 -1.28 -16.99
CA ALA A 133 9.72 -0.03 -16.77
C ALA A 133 9.84 0.47 -15.33
N ILE A 134 9.69 -0.40 -14.33
CA ILE A 134 9.80 0.01 -12.92
C ILE A 134 11.24 0.39 -12.54
N ALA A 135 12.25 -0.17 -13.23
CA ALA A 135 13.65 0.21 -13.07
C ALA A 135 13.95 1.65 -13.54
N ILE A 136 13.08 2.28 -14.32
CA ILE A 136 13.21 3.72 -14.64
C ILE A 136 12.84 4.58 -13.42
N ILE A 137 11.89 4.11 -12.60
CA ILE A 137 11.46 4.80 -11.38
C ILE A 137 12.45 4.53 -10.24
N TYR A 138 12.89 3.28 -10.12
CA TYR A 138 13.86 2.83 -9.13
C TYR A 138 15.10 2.25 -9.82
N PRO A 139 16.04 3.12 -10.27
CA PRO A 139 17.23 2.66 -10.97
C PRO A 139 18.10 1.76 -10.06
N PRO A 140 18.75 0.73 -10.64
CA PRO A 140 19.82 0.01 -9.96
C PRO A 140 20.88 0.97 -9.43
N ALA A 141 21.49 0.66 -8.27
CA ALA A 141 22.48 1.52 -7.60
C ALA A 141 23.67 1.92 -8.49
N ASP A 142 24.02 1.08 -9.47
CA ASP A 142 25.15 1.30 -10.40
C ASP A 142 24.72 1.88 -11.76
N SER A 143 23.49 2.39 -11.87
CA SER A 143 22.99 3.01 -13.11
C SER A 143 23.62 4.39 -13.29
N PRO A 144 24.12 4.72 -14.50
CA PRO A 144 24.77 6.01 -14.79
C PRO A 144 23.83 7.21 -14.69
#